data_AF-A0A7C1FME9-F1
#
_entry.id   AF-A0A7C1FME9-F1
#
_cell.length_a   1.000
_cell.length_b   1.000
_cell.length_c   1.000
_cell.angle_alpha   90.00
_cell.angle_beta   90.00
_cell.angle_gamma   90.00
#
_symmetry.space_group_name_H-M   'P 1'
#
loop_
_entity.id
_entity.type
_entity.pdbx_description
1 polymer ?
#
loop_
_entity_poly.entity_id
_entity_poly.type
_entity_poly.pdbx_seq_one_letter_code
_entity_poly.pdbx_strand_id
1 'polypeptide(L)'
;MTTRFHVWWVVLVVAASTFFLASVAADELEDGFRSVPQSAKPWVYWWWLNGNVDEATISRDLEAMRELGVGGLLMFDSRGYWDDPSHVVLPPSKMDFMSDQWRRMLRLAIEKAHALGLEVSVNLSSCAGSLKGPWEVGDDAPKKLVWQALEVPGPQKVACELNKPEGQRFWPVAVLGVMVAHGG
;
A
#
# COMPACT_ATOMS: atom_id res chain seq x y z
N MET A 1 -32.38 46.18 36.94
CA MET A 1 -30.93 46.15 37.29
C MET A 1 -30.37 44.72 37.37
N THR A 2 -31.20 43.69 37.56
CA THR A 2 -30.85 42.27 37.74
C THR A 2 -30.43 41.52 36.46
N THR A 3 -30.90 41.94 35.28
CA THR A 3 -30.63 41.28 34.00
C THR A 3 -29.17 41.44 33.56
N ARG A 4 -28.56 42.60 33.82
CA ARG A 4 -27.14 42.84 33.51
C ARG A 4 -26.21 41.92 34.33
N PHE A 5 -26.52 41.69 35.60
CA PHE A 5 -25.73 40.80 36.46
C PHE A 5 -25.76 39.34 35.99
N HIS A 6 -26.89 38.83 35.49
CA HIS A 6 -26.98 37.47 34.96
C HIS A 6 -26.19 37.30 33.66
N VAL A 7 -26.17 38.32 32.79
CA VAL A 7 -25.38 38.29 31.54
C VAL A 7 -23.88 38.25 31.83
N TRP A 8 -23.37 39.05 32.76
CA TRP A 8 -21.96 39.03 33.14
C TRP A 8 -21.55 37.72 33.83
N TRP A 9 -22.42 37.12 34.65
CA TRP A 9 -22.18 35.81 35.24
C TRP A 9 -22.11 34.69 34.20
N VAL A 10 -23.03 34.67 33.22
CA VAL A 10 -23.00 33.69 32.13
C VAL A 10 -21.75 33.86 31.27
N VAL A 11 -21.35 35.10 30.94
CA VAL A 11 -20.11 35.37 30.20
C VAL A 11 -18.86 34.92 30.96
N LEU A 12 -18.80 35.15 32.28
CA LEU A 12 -17.69 34.69 33.13
C LEU A 12 -17.63 33.17 33.26
N VAL A 13 -18.78 32.49 33.38
CA VAL A 13 -18.84 31.02 33.42
C VAL A 13 -18.44 30.41 32.09
N VAL A 14 -18.91 30.97 30.97
CA VAL A 14 -18.53 30.51 29.62
C VAL A 14 -17.03 30.75 29.38
N ALA A 15 -16.50 31.92 29.74
CA ALA A 15 -15.08 32.22 29.62
C ALA A 15 -14.22 31.32 30.52
N ALA A 16 -14.61 31.08 31.78
CA ALA A 16 -13.89 30.16 32.66
C ALA A 16 -13.90 28.72 32.13
N SER A 17 -15.01 28.30 31.53
CA SER A 17 -15.15 26.96 30.92
C SER A 17 -14.28 26.80 29.67
N THR A 18 -14.20 27.83 28.82
CA THR A 18 -13.33 27.79 27.63
C THR A 18 -11.84 27.85 27.99
N PHE A 19 -11.45 28.62 29.01
CA PHE A 19 -10.07 28.64 29.51
C PHE A 19 -9.65 27.29 30.13
N PHE A 20 -10.54 26.63 30.89
CA PHE A 20 -10.26 25.33 31.48
C PHE A 20 -10.08 24.24 30.41
N LEU A 21 -10.97 24.19 29.41
CA LEU A 21 -10.85 23.26 28.29
C LEU A 21 -9.57 23.47 27.47
N ALA A 22 -9.17 24.73 27.25
CA ALA A 22 -7.94 25.04 26.54
C ALA A 22 -6.68 24.61 27.32
N SER A 23 -6.67 24.75 28.65
CA SER A 23 -5.57 24.29 29.51
C SER A 23 -5.42 22.78 29.48
N VAL A 24 -6.53 22.04 29.63
CA VAL A 24 -6.51 20.56 29.59
C VAL A 24 -6.02 20.07 28.23
N ALA A 25 -6.48 20.68 27.13
CA ALA A 25 -6.02 20.32 25.79
C ALA A 25 -4.53 20.66 25.56
N ALA A 26 -4.02 21.74 26.17
CA ALA A 26 -2.60 22.10 26.10
C ALA A 26 -1.73 21.11 26.90
N ASP A 27 -2.18 20.71 28.08
CA ASP A 27 -1.51 19.70 28.91
C ASP A 27 -1.49 18.34 28.19
N GLU A 28 -2.60 17.91 27.58
CA GLU A 28 -2.66 16.68 26.76
C GLU A 28 -1.71 16.73 25.55
N LEU A 29 -1.59 17.87 24.89
CA LEU A 29 -0.66 18.05 23.76
C LEU A 29 0.80 18.01 24.22
N GLU A 30 1.12 18.67 25.34
CA GLU A 30 2.46 18.64 25.92
C GLU A 30 2.84 17.22 26.36
N ASP A 31 1.94 16.51 27.03
CA ASP A 31 2.13 15.13 27.45
C ASP A 31 2.33 14.20 26.25
N GLY A 32 1.51 14.33 25.20
CA GLY A 32 1.65 13.57 23.96
C GLY A 32 2.93 13.91 23.17
N PHE A 33 3.44 15.14 23.31
CA PHE A 33 4.71 15.55 22.70
C PHE A 33 5.92 14.98 23.47
N ARG A 34 5.84 14.93 24.81
CA ARG A 34 6.88 14.33 25.67
C ARG A 34 6.85 12.80 25.61
N SER A 35 5.66 12.20 25.53
CA SER A 35 5.43 10.76 25.48
C SER A 35 4.63 10.42 24.22
N VAL A 36 5.35 10.26 23.11
CA VAL A 36 4.75 10.02 21.79
C VAL A 36 3.88 8.76 21.82
N PRO A 37 2.56 8.87 21.58
CA PRO A 37 1.66 7.73 21.57
C PRO A 37 1.95 6.81 20.38
N GLN A 38 1.57 5.53 20.48
CA GLN A 38 1.84 4.53 19.46
C GLN A 38 1.38 4.95 18.05
N SER A 39 0.20 5.57 17.95
CA SER A 39 -0.38 6.04 16.68
C SER A 39 0.40 7.16 15.99
N ALA A 40 1.30 7.84 16.72
CA ALA A 40 2.13 8.92 16.20
C ALA A 40 3.57 8.48 15.90
N LYS A 41 3.94 7.24 16.24
CA LYS A 41 5.28 6.72 15.95
C LYS A 41 5.44 6.41 14.47
N PRO A 42 6.62 6.67 13.87
CA PRO A 42 6.85 6.39 12.46
C PRO A 42 6.86 4.88 12.18
N TRP A 43 6.55 4.55 10.94
CA TRP A 43 6.68 3.19 10.41
C TRP A 43 7.82 3.11 9.41
N VAL A 44 8.36 1.92 9.24
CA VAL A 44 9.47 1.66 8.32
C VAL A 44 9.16 0.53 7.34
N TYR A 45 9.75 0.62 6.16
CA TYR A 45 9.83 -0.52 5.25
C TYR A 45 10.89 -1.49 5.79
N TRP A 46 10.53 -2.75 5.94
CA TRP A 46 11.45 -3.81 6.32
C TRP A 46 11.46 -4.90 5.26
N TRP A 47 12.56 -4.93 4.50
CA TRP A 47 12.68 -5.73 3.29
C TRP A 47 13.57 -6.94 3.52
N TRP A 48 13.02 -8.12 3.34
CA TRP A 48 13.78 -9.36 3.21
C TRP A 48 14.23 -9.49 1.77
N LEU A 49 15.53 -9.35 1.54
CA LEU A 49 16.10 -9.33 0.20
C LEU A 49 16.39 -10.76 -0.26
N ASN A 50 15.68 -11.21 -1.29
CA ASN A 50 15.88 -12.52 -1.92
C ASN A 50 15.92 -13.70 -0.93
N GLY A 51 15.02 -13.71 0.07
CA GLY A 51 14.99 -14.76 1.09
C GLY A 51 16.21 -14.82 2.02
N ASN A 52 17.08 -13.80 2.02
CA ASN A 52 18.25 -13.73 2.90
C ASN A 52 17.87 -13.10 4.23
N VAL A 53 17.29 -13.92 5.10
CA VAL A 53 16.90 -13.57 6.47
C VAL A 53 17.05 -14.80 7.35
N ASP A 54 17.34 -14.59 8.64
CA ASP A 54 17.32 -15.64 9.66
C ASP A 54 16.76 -15.11 11.00
N GLU A 55 16.60 -16.01 11.97
CA GLU A 55 16.03 -15.67 13.28
C GLU A 55 16.84 -14.61 14.03
N ALA A 56 18.16 -14.61 13.87
CA ALA A 56 19.05 -13.67 14.54
C ALA A 56 18.93 -12.28 13.92
N THR A 57 18.87 -12.17 12.59
CA THR A 57 18.66 -10.89 11.91
C THR A 57 17.27 -10.33 12.22
N ILE A 58 16.23 -11.16 12.21
CA ILE A 58 14.87 -10.76 12.62
C ILE A 58 14.88 -10.20 14.03
N SER A 59 15.53 -10.91 14.95
CA SER A 59 15.54 -10.51 16.35
C SER A 59 16.20 -9.17 16.57
N ARG A 60 17.41 -9.01 16.01
CA ARG A 60 18.21 -7.79 16.10
C ARG A 60 17.50 -6.60 15.47
N ASP A 61 16.93 -6.77 14.27
CA ASP A 61 16.29 -5.67 13.56
C ASP A 61 15.07 -5.13 14.34
N LEU A 62 14.22 -6.02 14.87
CA LEU A 62 13.02 -5.62 15.63
C LEU A 62 13.37 -4.97 16.97
N GLU A 63 14.41 -5.47 17.67
CA GLU A 63 14.91 -4.84 18.90
C GLU A 63 15.41 -3.42 18.62
N ALA A 64 16.22 -3.25 17.57
CA ALA A 64 16.74 -1.94 17.17
C ALA A 64 15.60 -0.99 16.78
N MET A 65 14.59 -1.45 16.04
CA MET A 65 13.41 -0.64 15.70
C MET A 65 12.69 -0.15 16.95
N ARG A 66 12.48 -1.02 17.95
CA ARG A 66 11.87 -0.66 19.24
C ARG A 66 12.71 0.35 20.00
N GLU A 67 14.04 0.18 20.04
CA GLU A 67 14.96 1.12 20.69
C GLU A 67 14.96 2.50 20.04
N LEU A 68 14.83 2.55 18.72
CA LEU A 68 14.75 3.79 17.94
C LEU A 68 13.36 4.47 17.99
N GLY A 69 12.37 3.85 18.64
CA GLY A 69 11.03 4.41 18.78
C GLY A 69 10.12 4.22 17.56
N VAL A 70 10.40 3.24 16.71
CA VAL A 70 9.51 2.84 15.60
C VAL A 70 8.20 2.27 16.17
N GLY A 71 7.08 2.59 15.53
CA GLY A 71 5.74 2.12 15.92
C GLY A 71 5.28 0.89 15.15
N GLY A 72 5.78 0.72 13.92
CA GLY A 72 5.42 -0.44 13.12
C GLY A 72 6.25 -0.58 11.87
N LEU A 73 5.98 -1.66 11.14
CA LEU A 73 6.75 -2.06 9.99
C LEU A 73 5.87 -2.61 8.87
N LEU A 74 6.31 -2.32 7.65
CA LEU A 74 5.75 -2.87 6.43
C LEU A 74 6.73 -3.96 5.96
N MET A 75 6.36 -5.23 6.17
CA MET A 75 7.17 -6.39 5.80
C MET A 75 7.00 -6.70 4.31
N PHE A 76 8.13 -6.77 3.59
CA PHE A 76 8.21 -7.17 2.19
C PHE A 76 9.22 -8.31 2.01
N ASP A 77 8.84 -9.35 1.29
CA ASP A 77 9.80 -10.28 0.68
C ASP A 77 10.06 -9.81 -0.76
N SER A 78 11.21 -9.18 -0.98
CA SER A 78 11.56 -8.59 -2.26
C SER A 78 12.47 -9.51 -3.05
N ARG A 79 11.92 -10.07 -4.13
CA ARG A 79 12.61 -11.04 -4.99
C ARG A 79 12.78 -10.60 -6.43
N GLY A 80 12.33 -9.42 -6.84
CA GLY A 80 12.37 -8.99 -8.25
C GLY A 80 13.61 -8.20 -8.67
N TYR A 81 14.54 -7.93 -7.73
CA TYR A 81 15.74 -7.13 -8.03
C TYR A 81 16.81 -7.86 -8.87
N TRP A 82 16.64 -9.16 -9.14
CA TRP A 82 17.58 -9.94 -9.96
C TRP A 82 17.27 -9.89 -11.46
N ASP A 83 16.10 -9.38 -11.88
CA ASP A 83 15.72 -9.30 -13.30
C ASP A 83 16.62 -8.31 -14.07
N ASP A 84 17.31 -7.41 -13.36
CA ASP A 84 18.30 -6.50 -13.91
C ASP A 84 19.66 -6.65 -13.21
N PRO A 85 20.68 -7.26 -13.85
CA PRO A 85 22.00 -7.46 -13.25
C PRO A 85 22.76 -6.15 -13.00
N SER A 86 22.25 -4.99 -13.45
CA SER A 86 22.87 -3.69 -13.23
C SER A 86 22.52 -3.04 -11.88
N HIS A 87 21.52 -3.55 -11.16
CA HIS A 87 21.00 -2.88 -9.95
C HIS A 87 21.68 -3.34 -8.65
N VAL A 88 21.69 -4.64 -8.33
CA VAL A 88 22.42 -5.22 -7.18
C VAL A 88 22.62 -6.72 -7.42
N VAL A 89 23.85 -7.24 -7.29
CA VAL A 89 24.07 -8.70 -7.25
C VAL A 89 23.70 -9.20 -5.86
N LEU A 90 22.49 -9.74 -5.72
CA LEU A 90 22.07 -10.40 -4.49
C LEU A 90 22.65 -11.83 -4.43
N PRO A 91 23.04 -12.33 -3.23
CA PRO A 91 23.40 -13.73 -3.08
C PRO A 91 22.21 -14.63 -3.50
N PRO A 92 22.48 -15.88 -3.90
CA PRO A 92 21.42 -16.83 -4.21
C PRO A 92 20.37 -16.90 -3.11
N SER A 93 19.12 -17.16 -3.51
CA SER A 93 18.03 -17.32 -2.55
C SER A 93 18.38 -18.44 -1.56
N LYS A 94 18.28 -18.14 -0.26
CA LYS A 94 18.45 -19.14 0.81
C LYS A 94 17.13 -19.82 1.19
N MET A 95 16.01 -19.28 0.73
CA MET A 95 14.69 -19.68 1.21
C MET A 95 13.60 -19.34 0.18
N ASP A 96 12.81 -20.34 -0.21
CA ASP A 96 11.70 -20.15 -1.15
C ASP A 96 10.51 -19.45 -0.52
N PHE A 97 9.81 -18.64 -1.32
CA PHE A 97 8.65 -17.88 -0.88
C PHE A 97 7.54 -18.85 -0.49
N MET A 98 6.87 -18.60 0.63
CA MET A 98 5.81 -19.47 1.15
C MET A 98 6.21 -20.92 1.50
N SER A 99 7.50 -21.26 1.44
CA SER A 99 8.02 -22.53 1.99
C SER A 99 7.72 -22.66 3.49
N ASP A 100 7.83 -23.87 4.04
CA ASP A 100 7.67 -24.09 5.49
C ASP A 100 8.64 -23.22 6.31
N GLN A 101 9.88 -23.10 5.85
CA GLN A 101 10.88 -22.26 6.50
C GLN A 101 10.48 -20.79 6.48
N TRP A 102 10.02 -20.29 5.33
CA TRP A 102 9.57 -18.90 5.19
C TRP A 102 8.40 -18.58 6.11
N ARG A 103 7.41 -19.47 6.16
CA ARG A 103 6.24 -19.31 7.05
C ARG A 103 6.64 -19.32 8.52
N ARG A 104 7.64 -20.12 8.91
CA ARG A 104 8.21 -20.08 10.27
C ARG A 104 8.91 -18.75 10.56
N MET A 105 9.72 -18.24 9.64
CA MET A 105 10.37 -16.94 9.82
C MET A 105 9.35 -15.80 9.94
N LEU A 106 8.33 -15.79 9.08
CA LEU A 106 7.27 -14.77 9.15
C LEU A 106 6.51 -14.84 10.47
N ARG A 107 6.17 -16.05 10.92
CA ARG A 107 5.54 -16.27 12.22
C ARG A 107 6.39 -15.70 13.36
N LEU A 108 7.68 -16.05 13.41
CA LEU A 108 8.62 -15.55 14.41
C LEU A 108 8.68 -14.03 14.41
N ALA A 109 8.76 -13.41 13.22
CA ALA A 109 8.80 -11.96 13.09
C ALA A 109 7.53 -11.28 13.65
N ILE A 110 6.34 -11.82 13.34
CA ILE A 110 5.07 -11.29 13.83
C ILE A 110 4.96 -11.46 15.35
N GLU A 111 5.29 -12.64 15.88
CA GLU A 111 5.24 -12.93 17.32
C GLU A 111 6.20 -12.01 18.10
N LYS A 112 7.40 -11.79 17.58
CA LYS A 112 8.41 -10.92 18.21
C LYS A 112 8.05 -9.43 18.10
N ALA A 113 7.54 -9.00 16.95
CA ALA A 113 7.04 -7.64 16.78
C ALA A 113 5.92 -7.33 17.78
N HIS A 114 4.96 -8.26 17.95
CA HIS A 114 3.91 -8.14 18.94
C HIS A 114 4.46 -8.01 20.38
N ALA A 115 5.43 -8.85 20.75
CA ALA A 115 6.06 -8.79 22.07
C ALA A 115 6.79 -7.46 22.33
N LEU A 116 7.27 -6.79 21.27
CA LEU A 116 7.94 -5.50 21.33
C LEU A 116 6.99 -4.30 21.21
N GLY A 117 5.69 -4.54 21.02
CA GLY A 117 4.69 -3.49 20.80
C GLY A 117 4.82 -2.82 19.43
N LEU A 118 5.34 -3.53 18.43
CA LEU A 118 5.42 -3.08 17.04
C LEU A 118 4.21 -3.59 16.25
N GLU A 119 3.60 -2.71 15.46
CA GLU A 119 2.57 -3.11 14.51
C GLU A 119 3.21 -3.65 13.21
N VAL A 120 2.52 -4.59 12.56
CA VAL A 120 3.03 -5.26 11.35
C VAL A 120 1.97 -5.24 10.26
N SER A 121 2.35 -4.76 9.08
CA SER A 121 1.62 -4.99 7.84
C SER A 121 2.48 -5.84 6.92
N VAL A 122 1.85 -6.75 6.18
CA VAL A 122 2.51 -7.66 5.24
C VAL A 122 2.08 -7.33 3.82
N ASN A 123 3.04 -7.25 2.90
CA ASN A 123 2.70 -7.04 1.50
C ASN A 123 1.94 -8.23 0.90
N LEU A 124 1.06 -7.96 -0.07
CA LEU A 124 0.21 -8.95 -0.72
C LEU A 124 0.95 -9.87 -1.71
N SER A 125 2.15 -9.47 -2.16
CA SER A 125 2.96 -10.26 -3.10
C SER A 125 4.45 -10.23 -2.74
N SER A 126 5.21 -11.17 -3.30
CA SER A 126 6.69 -11.17 -3.22
C SER A 126 7.35 -10.25 -4.26
N CYS A 127 6.56 -9.46 -4.97
CA CYS A 127 7.04 -8.58 -6.02
C CYS A 127 6.88 -7.14 -5.54
N ALA A 128 7.98 -6.54 -5.08
CA ALA A 128 8.03 -5.16 -4.60
C ALA A 128 7.61 -4.17 -5.71
N GLY A 129 6.30 -3.91 -5.84
CA GLY A 129 5.72 -3.03 -6.86
C GLY A 129 4.88 -3.73 -7.93
N SER A 130 4.55 -5.03 -7.80
CA SER A 130 3.64 -5.72 -8.72
C SER A 130 2.73 -6.70 -7.98
N LEU A 131 1.43 -6.65 -8.22
CA LEU A 131 0.50 -7.64 -7.66
C LEU A 131 0.48 -8.88 -8.58
N LYS A 132 1.39 -9.82 -8.34
CA LYS A 132 1.50 -11.09 -9.07
C LYS A 132 1.53 -12.25 -8.08
N GLY A 133 0.92 -13.36 -8.47
CA GLY A 133 1.00 -14.65 -7.78
C GLY A 133 1.51 -15.74 -8.71
N PRO A 134 1.94 -16.90 -8.18
CA PRO A 134 2.40 -18.04 -8.97
C PRO A 134 1.29 -18.77 -9.75
N TRP A 135 0.02 -18.41 -9.53
CA TRP A 135 -1.13 -19.01 -10.19
C TRP A 135 -1.48 -18.25 -11.48
N GLU A 136 -1.99 -18.98 -12.47
CA GLU A 136 -2.57 -18.36 -13.66
C GLU A 136 -3.85 -17.61 -13.29
N VAL A 137 -3.85 -16.30 -13.50
CA VAL A 137 -5.04 -15.43 -13.31
C VAL A 137 -6.06 -15.58 -14.45
N GLY A 138 -5.64 -16.15 -15.57
CA GLY A 138 -6.49 -16.45 -16.71
C GLY A 138 -7.34 -15.28 -17.20
N ASP A 139 -8.65 -15.47 -17.21
CA ASP A 139 -9.63 -14.50 -17.72
C ASP A 139 -9.80 -13.31 -16.76
N ASP A 140 -9.33 -13.40 -15.52
CA ASP A 140 -9.38 -12.32 -14.53
C ASP A 140 -8.14 -11.41 -14.56
N ALA A 141 -7.19 -11.67 -15.46
CA ALA A 141 -6.02 -10.81 -15.65
C ALA A 141 -6.43 -9.36 -15.98
N PRO A 142 -5.62 -8.35 -15.60
CA PRO A 142 -5.77 -6.98 -16.09
C PRO A 142 -5.82 -6.95 -17.62
N LYS A 143 -6.79 -6.21 -18.18
CA LYS A 143 -7.03 -6.11 -19.62
C LYS A 143 -6.71 -4.71 -20.11
N LYS A 144 -6.34 -4.60 -21.38
CA LYS A 144 -6.23 -3.33 -22.10
C LYS A 144 -7.23 -3.31 -23.25
N LEU A 145 -7.78 -2.13 -23.54
CA LEU A 145 -8.57 -1.93 -24.75
C LEU A 145 -7.64 -1.90 -25.96
N VAL A 146 -8.00 -2.66 -26.99
CA VAL A 146 -7.32 -2.68 -28.29
C VAL A 146 -8.37 -2.50 -29.37
N TRP A 147 -8.03 -1.79 -30.43
CA TRP A 147 -8.96 -1.51 -31.53
C TRP A 147 -8.24 -1.55 -32.87
N GLN A 148 -9.05 -1.73 -33.91
CA GLN A 148 -8.66 -1.59 -35.32
C GLN A 148 -9.69 -0.67 -35.98
N ALA A 149 -9.24 0.17 -36.89
CA ALA A 149 -10.09 1.07 -37.66
C ALA A 149 -9.87 0.80 -39.15
N LEU A 150 -10.96 0.79 -39.91
CA LEU A 150 -10.94 0.68 -41.36
C LEU A 150 -11.82 1.79 -41.93
N GLU A 151 -11.23 2.61 -42.81
CA GLU A 151 -12.00 3.58 -43.57
C GLU A 151 -12.64 2.91 -44.79
N VAL A 152 -13.93 3.17 -44.99
CA VAL A 152 -14.74 2.58 -46.05
C VAL A 152 -15.58 3.65 -46.75
N PRO A 153 -15.60 3.72 -48.09
CA PRO A 153 -16.54 4.56 -48.82
C PRO A 153 -17.99 4.12 -48.56
N GLY A 154 -18.93 5.04 -48.35
CA GLY A 154 -20.35 4.72 -48.18
C GLY A 154 -21.21 5.15 -49.37
N PRO A 155 -22.46 4.63 -49.50
CA PRO A 155 -23.05 3.53 -48.74
C PRO A 155 -22.71 2.16 -49.36
N GLN A 156 -22.08 1.25 -48.59
CA GLN A 156 -21.84 -0.13 -49.03
C GLN A 156 -21.95 -1.12 -47.87
N LYS A 157 -22.27 -2.39 -48.18
CA LYS A 157 -22.14 -3.49 -47.22
C LYS A 157 -20.66 -3.81 -47.05
N VAL A 158 -20.18 -3.82 -45.82
CA VAL A 158 -18.79 -4.15 -45.49
C VAL A 158 -18.77 -5.53 -44.83
N ALA A 159 -17.98 -6.43 -45.40
CA ALA A 159 -17.61 -7.71 -44.80
C ALA A 159 -16.09 -7.74 -44.68
N CYS A 160 -15.57 -7.65 -43.46
CA CYS A 160 -14.15 -7.75 -43.19
C CYS A 160 -13.91 -8.65 -41.97
N GLU A 161 -12.82 -9.40 -42.00
CA GLU A 161 -12.30 -10.06 -40.80
C GLU A 161 -11.37 -9.08 -40.09
N LEU A 162 -11.65 -8.84 -38.80
CA LEU A 162 -10.73 -8.08 -37.95
C LEU A 162 -9.61 -9.02 -37.50
N ASN A 163 -8.37 -8.60 -37.72
CA ASN A 163 -7.21 -9.36 -37.27
C ASN A 163 -7.24 -9.41 -35.74
N LYS A 164 -7.34 -10.61 -35.18
CA LYS A 164 -7.24 -10.76 -33.72
C LYS A 164 -5.85 -10.27 -33.29
N PRO A 165 -5.76 -9.40 -32.26
CA PRO A 165 -4.48 -9.03 -31.67
C PRO A 165 -3.68 -10.28 -31.29
N GLU A 166 -2.35 -10.25 -31.41
CA GLU A 166 -1.50 -11.36 -30.98
C GLU A 166 -1.73 -11.66 -29.49
N GLY A 167 -2.09 -12.91 -29.18
CA GLY A 167 -2.36 -13.38 -27.82
C GLY A 167 -3.40 -14.50 -27.77
N GLN A 168 -3.41 -15.25 -26.67
CA GLN A 168 -4.29 -16.42 -26.51
C GLN A 168 -5.74 -16.05 -26.12
N ARG A 169 -5.99 -14.84 -25.59
CA ARG A 169 -7.29 -14.46 -25.00
C ARG A 169 -7.77 -13.10 -25.49
N PHE A 170 -8.97 -13.05 -26.06
CA PHE A 170 -9.59 -11.87 -26.64
C PHE A 170 -11.12 -11.91 -26.43
N TRP A 171 -11.71 -10.75 -26.14
CA TRP A 171 -13.15 -10.59 -25.98
C TRP A 171 -13.67 -9.46 -26.87
N PRO A 172 -14.72 -9.68 -27.66
CA PRO A 172 -15.37 -8.60 -28.40
C PRO A 172 -16.02 -7.62 -27.42
N VAL A 173 -15.79 -6.32 -27.63
CA VAL A 173 -16.45 -5.25 -26.86
C VAL A 173 -17.57 -4.64 -27.70
N ALA A 174 -17.21 -4.03 -28.84
CA ALA A 174 -18.16 -3.41 -29.75
C ALA A 174 -17.57 -3.30 -31.16
N VAL A 175 -18.45 -3.20 -32.15
CA VAL A 175 -18.12 -2.74 -33.51
C VAL A 175 -18.87 -1.43 -33.73
N LEU A 176 -18.15 -0.38 -34.11
CA LEU A 176 -18.68 0.96 -34.29
C LEU A 176 -18.48 1.40 -35.74
N GLY A 177 -19.55 1.92 -36.36
CA GLY A 177 -19.48 2.66 -37.62
C GLY A 177 -19.67 4.14 -37.33
N VAL A 178 -18.69 4.96 -37.71
CA VAL A 178 -18.72 6.41 -37.47
C VAL A 178 -18.57 7.13 -38.81
N MET A 179 -19.45 8.11 -39.06
CA MET A 179 -19.31 9.01 -40.19
C MET A 179 -18.17 9.98 -39.90
N VAL A 180 -17.06 9.87 -40.63
CA VAL A 180 -15.94 10.80 -40.50
C VAL A 180 -16.20 11.98 -41.44
N ALA A 181 -16.41 13.17 -40.87
CA ALA A 181 -16.49 14.39 -41.65
C ALA A 181 -15.13 14.62 -42.32
N HIS A 182 -15.10 14.59 -43.66
CA HIS A 182 -13.93 15.07 -44.38
C HIS A 182 -13.93 16.59 -44.24
N GLY A 183 -12.92 17.13 -43.56
CA GLY A 183 -12.70 18.58 -43.51
C GLY A 183 -12.60 19.11 -44.94
N GLY A 184 -13.40 20.12 -45.26
CA GLY A 184 -13.35 20.85 -46.52
C GLY A 184 -12.18 21.82 -46.58
#